data_AF-A0A7Y0Z5N6-F1
#
_entry.id   AF-A0A7Y0Z5N6-F1
#
_cell.length_a   1.000
_cell.length_b   1.000
_cell.length_c   1.000
_cell.angle_alpha   90.00
_cell.angle_beta   90.00
_cell.angle_gamma   90.00
#
_symmetry.space_group_name_H-M   'P 1'
#
loop_
_entity.id
_entity.type
_entity.pdbx_description
1 polymer ?
#
loop_
_entity_poly.entity_id
_entity_poly.type
_entity_poly.pdbx_seq_one_letter_code
_entity_poly.pdbx_strand_id
1 'polypeptide(L)'
;MNSATAALPVANLSSANEALTQRLPSSLELKHQLPLSPFLNEQIHAHRQAVRAILNGEDSRLLVIVGPCSIHDPESAMEYARNLKKLALEVSDQMLLVIRAYVEKPRTTIGWKGLAYDPHLDGSDDMAAGLTLSRELMREMLRLGLPVATELLQPMAAGYFDDLLSWVAIGARTTESQIHREMASGLGMPVGFKNGTDGGVAIACDAMRSACHPHRHFGVDSQGHPAIIQTPGNPDTHLVLRGGHRGPNYDAQSVAQVKHDLAKSKVAARIMVDCSHANSGKDPLRQPAVFNDVLEQRLQGDTSLIGMMLESHLFEGCQPLSASMKYGVSVTDGCLGWNGTEQLLRSAAERLRAQHKAN
;
A
#
# COMPACT_ATOMS: atom_id res chain seq x y z
N MET A 1 40.25 26.69 -7.25
CA MET A 1 40.71 27.11 -5.91
C MET A 1 39.77 26.50 -4.90
N ASN A 2 40.29 25.56 -4.12
CA ASN A 2 39.56 24.86 -3.06
C ASN A 2 39.21 25.85 -1.94
N SER A 3 37.93 25.94 -1.57
CA SER A 3 37.53 26.50 -0.27
C SER A 3 36.97 25.36 0.57
N ALA A 4 37.80 24.90 1.51
CA ALA A 4 37.51 23.86 2.45
C ALA A 4 36.32 24.23 3.35
N THR A 5 35.33 23.34 3.42
CA THR A 5 34.32 23.30 4.48
C THR A 5 34.97 22.75 5.75
N ALA A 6 35.41 23.64 6.63
CA ALA A 6 35.81 23.27 7.98
C ALA A 6 34.55 22.93 8.78
N ALA A 7 34.38 21.64 9.11
CA ALA A 7 33.40 21.19 10.08
C ALA A 7 33.73 21.82 11.45
N LEU A 8 32.76 22.52 12.05
CA LEU A 8 32.88 22.96 13.43
C LEU A 8 32.80 21.73 14.36
N PRO A 9 33.60 21.67 15.44
CA PRO A 9 33.48 20.61 16.43
C PRO A 9 32.21 20.83 17.25
N VAL A 10 31.36 19.81 17.32
CA VAL A 10 30.25 19.76 18.29
C VAL A 10 30.87 19.60 19.68
N ALA A 11 31.00 20.69 20.43
CA ALA A 11 31.47 20.66 21.81
C ALA A 11 30.28 20.68 22.80
N ASN A 12 30.15 19.55 23.51
CA ASN A 12 29.67 19.36 24.89
C ASN A 12 28.31 19.97 25.33
N LEU A 13 27.32 19.07 25.33
CA LEU A 13 26.04 18.95 26.08
C LEU A 13 25.79 19.91 27.27
N SER A 14 24.58 20.49 27.35
CA SER A 14 23.47 19.94 28.18
C SER A 14 22.20 20.82 28.17
N SER A 15 21.11 20.31 27.58
CA SER A 15 19.78 20.46 28.17
C SER A 15 19.10 19.09 28.08
N ALA A 16 18.55 18.59 29.19
CA ALA A 16 18.00 17.22 29.28
C ALA A 16 16.77 16.97 28.37
N ASN A 17 16.41 17.92 27.51
CA ASN A 17 15.24 17.92 26.64
C ASN A 17 15.58 18.25 25.17
N GLU A 18 16.86 18.37 24.79
CA GLU A 18 17.22 18.60 23.38
C GLU A 18 17.16 17.29 22.58
N ALA A 19 16.36 17.30 21.52
CA ALA A 19 16.28 16.18 20.60
C ALA A 19 17.60 16.00 19.84
N LEU A 20 18.18 14.80 19.93
CA LEU A 20 19.30 14.41 19.06
C LEU A 20 18.81 14.39 17.60
N THR A 21 19.50 15.13 16.73
CA THR A 21 19.13 15.22 15.31
C THR A 21 20.15 14.48 14.46
N GLN A 22 19.68 13.47 13.74
CA GLN A 22 20.44 12.79 12.69
C GLN A 22 19.78 13.08 11.34
N ARG A 23 20.60 13.41 10.34
CA ARG A 23 20.09 13.67 8.98
C ARG A 23 19.90 12.35 8.24
N LEU A 24 18.75 12.21 7.59
CA LEU A 24 18.51 11.19 6.57
C LEU A 24 19.09 11.66 5.23
N PRO A 25 19.44 10.75 4.31
CA PRO A 25 19.71 11.14 2.92
C PRO A 25 18.46 11.83 2.35
N SER A 26 18.61 12.84 1.51
CA SER A 26 17.48 13.40 0.78
C SER A 26 16.89 12.39 -0.21
N SER A 27 15.64 12.59 -0.60
CA SER A 27 15.00 11.72 -1.59
C SER A 27 15.73 11.74 -2.95
N LEU A 28 16.27 12.90 -3.35
CA LEU A 28 17.10 13.03 -4.54
C LEU A 28 18.38 12.21 -4.44
N GLU A 29 19.11 12.31 -3.31
CA GLU A 29 20.33 11.53 -3.09
C GLU A 29 20.06 10.03 -3.15
N LEU A 30 19.00 9.55 -2.49
CA LEU A 30 18.67 8.12 -2.51
C LEU A 30 18.26 7.65 -3.92
N LYS A 31 17.49 8.46 -4.66
CA LYS A 31 17.12 8.17 -6.05
C LYS A 31 18.33 8.15 -6.98
N HIS A 32 19.34 8.99 -6.73
CA HIS A 32 20.60 8.97 -7.47
C HIS A 32 21.46 7.74 -7.14
N GLN A 33 21.48 7.31 -5.89
CA GLN A 33 22.18 6.08 -5.48
C GLN A 33 21.51 4.82 -6.03
N LEU A 34 20.18 4.82 -6.09
CA LEU A 34 19.36 3.69 -6.54
C LEU A 34 18.43 4.12 -7.69
N PRO A 35 18.97 4.40 -8.89
CA PRO A 35 18.20 4.94 -10.00
C PRO A 35 17.30 3.89 -10.64
N LEU A 36 16.20 4.36 -11.23
CA LEU A 36 15.38 3.56 -12.13
C LEU A 36 15.99 3.56 -13.54
N SER A 37 16.05 2.40 -14.17
CA SER A 37 16.40 2.32 -15.59
C SER A 37 15.23 2.86 -16.43
N PRO A 38 15.47 3.30 -17.68
CA PRO A 38 14.40 3.71 -18.60
C PRO A 38 13.31 2.64 -18.75
N PHE A 39 13.73 1.37 -18.84
CA PHE A 39 12.81 0.23 -18.89
C PHE A 39 11.88 0.14 -17.67
N LEU A 40 12.42 0.30 -16.46
CA LEU A 40 11.59 0.26 -15.25
C LEU A 40 10.65 1.46 -15.19
N ASN A 41 11.08 2.65 -15.61
CA ASN A 41 10.22 3.84 -15.68
C ASN A 41 9.02 3.62 -16.61
N GLU A 42 9.25 3.08 -17.82
CA GLU A 42 8.18 2.74 -18.76
C GLU A 42 7.24 1.67 -18.18
N GLN A 43 7.80 0.65 -17.53
CA GLN A 43 7.02 -0.42 -16.92
C GLN A 43 6.11 0.10 -15.80
N ILE A 44 6.63 0.96 -14.91
CA ILE A 44 5.85 1.57 -13.82
C ILE A 44 4.75 2.47 -14.41
N HIS A 45 5.05 3.22 -15.46
CA HIS A 45 4.04 4.01 -16.16
C HIS A 45 2.90 3.12 -16.68
N ALA A 46 3.23 2.02 -17.37
CA ALA A 46 2.26 1.05 -17.86
C ALA A 46 1.44 0.42 -16.73
N HIS A 47 2.08 0.07 -15.60
CA HIS A 47 1.39 -0.43 -14.42
C HIS A 47 0.37 0.58 -13.87
N ARG A 48 0.74 1.85 -13.75
CA ARG A 48 -0.18 2.90 -13.30
C ARG A 48 -1.36 3.07 -14.26
N GLN A 49 -1.11 3.01 -15.57
CA GLN A 49 -2.20 3.06 -16.56
C GLN A 49 -3.13 1.87 -16.46
N ALA A 50 -2.61 0.65 -16.24
CA ALA A 50 -3.42 -0.54 -16.05
C ALA A 50 -4.33 -0.41 -14.81
N VAL A 51 -3.80 0.10 -13.69
CA VAL A 51 -4.62 0.36 -12.49
C VAL A 51 -5.69 1.42 -12.78
N ARG A 52 -5.36 2.51 -13.48
CA ARG A 52 -6.32 3.55 -13.88
C ARG A 52 -7.43 3.01 -14.78
N ALA A 53 -7.08 2.20 -15.77
CA ALA A 53 -8.04 1.59 -16.68
C ALA A 53 -9.07 0.76 -15.92
N ILE A 54 -8.64 -0.01 -14.90
CA ILE A 54 -9.55 -0.74 -14.01
C ILE A 54 -10.43 0.24 -13.20
N LEU A 55 -9.85 1.30 -12.64
CA LEU A 55 -10.61 2.30 -11.87
C LEU A 55 -11.69 3.00 -12.72
N ASN A 56 -11.40 3.23 -14.00
CA ASN A 56 -12.29 3.89 -14.95
C ASN A 56 -13.28 2.92 -15.62
N GLY A 57 -13.15 1.61 -15.40
CA GLY A 57 -13.98 0.59 -16.04
C GLY A 57 -13.63 0.34 -17.52
N GLU A 58 -12.48 0.82 -17.98
CA GLU A 58 -11.92 0.57 -19.32
C GLU A 58 -11.27 -0.82 -19.42
N ASP A 59 -10.86 -1.37 -18.26
CA ASP A 59 -10.35 -2.73 -18.11
C ASP A 59 -11.22 -3.48 -17.09
N SER A 60 -11.80 -4.62 -17.50
CA SER A 60 -12.72 -5.42 -16.67
C SER A 60 -12.02 -6.35 -15.68
N ARG A 61 -10.68 -6.41 -15.69
CA ARG A 61 -9.92 -7.25 -14.75
C ARG A 61 -10.14 -6.80 -13.31
N LEU A 62 -10.04 -7.76 -12.40
CA LEU A 62 -10.08 -7.50 -10.96
C LEU A 62 -8.70 -7.01 -10.48
N LEU A 63 -8.63 -5.84 -9.86
CA LEU A 63 -7.41 -5.37 -9.20
C LEU A 63 -7.20 -6.12 -7.88
N VAL A 64 -6.06 -6.75 -7.67
CA VAL A 64 -5.78 -7.50 -6.44
C VAL A 64 -4.47 -7.02 -5.82
N ILE A 65 -4.55 -6.36 -4.66
CA ILE A 65 -3.39 -5.99 -3.86
C ILE A 65 -3.09 -7.13 -2.89
N VAL A 66 -1.98 -7.85 -3.09
CA VAL A 66 -1.71 -9.09 -2.36
C VAL A 66 -0.25 -9.21 -1.94
N GLY A 67 -0.02 -9.62 -0.70
CA GLY A 67 1.31 -9.83 -0.15
C GLY A 67 1.35 -9.71 1.37
N PRO A 68 2.55 -9.74 1.97
CA PRO A 68 2.71 -9.78 3.42
C PRO A 68 2.01 -8.61 4.10
N CYS A 69 1.56 -8.79 5.35
CA CYS A 69 1.07 -7.66 6.14
C CYS A 69 2.13 -6.56 6.18
N SER A 70 3.36 -6.89 6.59
CA SER A 70 4.58 -6.06 6.48
C SER A 70 5.74 -6.90 5.96
N ILE A 71 6.69 -6.25 5.28
CA ILE A 71 7.98 -6.83 4.95
C ILE A 71 8.92 -6.61 6.12
N HIS A 72 9.50 -7.68 6.66
CA HIS A 72 10.52 -7.65 7.72
C HIS A 72 11.80 -8.39 7.31
N ASP A 73 11.69 -9.35 6.39
CA ASP A 73 12.79 -10.16 5.87
C ASP A 73 12.87 -10.03 4.34
N PRO A 74 13.95 -9.44 3.80
CA PRO A 74 14.18 -9.31 2.35
C PRO A 74 14.11 -10.63 1.58
N GLU A 75 14.60 -11.73 2.15
CA GLU A 75 14.71 -13.00 1.45
C GLU A 75 13.33 -13.62 1.21
N SER A 76 12.52 -13.77 2.27
CA SER A 76 11.16 -14.27 2.13
C SER A 76 10.25 -13.35 1.32
N ALA A 77 10.47 -12.03 1.36
CA ALA A 77 9.74 -11.10 0.51
C ALA A 77 10.01 -11.33 -0.98
N MET A 78 11.26 -11.58 -1.36
CA MET A 78 11.63 -11.85 -2.75
C MET A 78 11.26 -13.26 -3.21
N GLU A 79 11.27 -14.26 -2.33
CA GLU A 79 10.68 -15.57 -2.63
C GLU A 79 9.17 -15.45 -2.90
N TYR A 80 8.45 -14.75 -2.03
CA TYR A 80 7.03 -14.48 -2.22
C TYR A 80 6.76 -13.75 -3.55
N ALA A 81 7.56 -12.73 -3.87
CA ALA A 81 7.45 -11.99 -5.13
C ALA A 81 7.67 -12.90 -6.36
N ARG A 82 8.64 -13.82 -6.31
CA ARG A 82 8.86 -14.79 -7.41
C ARG A 82 7.68 -15.73 -7.58
N ASN A 83 7.08 -16.19 -6.49
CA ASN A 83 5.89 -17.04 -6.53
C ASN A 83 4.69 -16.27 -7.08
N LEU A 84 4.48 -15.03 -6.60
CA LEU A 84 3.43 -14.14 -7.09
C LEU A 84 3.58 -13.81 -8.58
N LYS A 85 4.81 -13.63 -9.08
CA LYS A 85 5.04 -13.38 -10.51
C LYS A 85 4.57 -14.54 -11.39
N LYS A 86 4.84 -15.79 -10.99
CA LYS A 86 4.36 -16.97 -11.73
C LYS A 86 2.84 -16.97 -11.81
N LEU A 87 2.18 -16.82 -10.65
CA LEU A 87 0.72 -16.77 -10.57
C LEU A 87 0.14 -15.60 -11.38
N ALA A 88 0.75 -14.42 -11.31
CA ALA A 88 0.31 -13.22 -12.02
C ALA A 88 0.27 -13.43 -13.54
N LEU A 89 1.23 -14.17 -14.11
CA LEU A 89 1.20 -14.52 -15.54
C LEU A 89 -0.01 -15.38 -15.88
N GLU A 90 -0.32 -16.35 -15.01
CA GLU A 90 -1.37 -17.35 -15.25
C GLU A 90 -2.80 -16.80 -15.10
N VAL A 91 -2.99 -15.74 -14.32
CA VAL A 91 -4.32 -15.10 -14.11
C VAL A 91 -4.44 -13.72 -14.79
N SER A 92 -3.45 -13.33 -15.59
CA SER A 92 -3.30 -11.97 -16.15
C SER A 92 -4.44 -11.50 -17.04
N ASP A 93 -5.21 -12.42 -17.60
CA ASP A 93 -6.41 -12.16 -18.42
C ASP A 93 -7.63 -11.75 -17.59
N GLN A 94 -7.67 -12.11 -16.29
CA GLN A 94 -8.79 -11.82 -15.40
C GLN A 94 -8.44 -10.88 -14.25
N MET A 95 -7.16 -10.82 -13.86
CA MET A 95 -6.71 -10.07 -12.69
C MET A 95 -5.44 -9.29 -12.96
N LEU A 96 -5.34 -8.11 -12.34
CA LEU A 96 -4.10 -7.38 -12.19
C LEU A 96 -3.59 -7.58 -10.76
N LEU A 97 -2.60 -8.46 -10.59
CA LEU A 97 -1.96 -8.66 -9.29
C LEU A 97 -0.90 -7.58 -9.05
N VAL A 98 -1.00 -6.92 -7.90
CA VAL A 98 -0.06 -5.89 -7.43
C VAL A 98 0.53 -6.35 -6.10
N ILE A 99 1.85 -6.42 -6.00
CA ILE A 99 2.50 -6.88 -4.78
C ILE A 99 2.36 -5.85 -3.67
N ARG A 100 1.91 -6.29 -2.51
CA ARG A 100 1.86 -5.49 -1.27
C ARG A 100 3.26 -5.45 -0.63
N ALA A 101 3.97 -4.34 -0.80
CA ALA A 101 5.29 -4.07 -0.24
C ALA A 101 5.23 -3.03 0.89
N TYR A 102 4.57 -3.38 1.99
CA TYR A 102 4.35 -2.46 3.11
C TYR A 102 5.58 -2.44 4.03
N VAL A 103 6.31 -1.33 4.00
CA VAL A 103 7.56 -1.14 4.75
C VAL A 103 7.38 -0.29 6.01
N GLU A 104 6.19 0.28 6.19
CA GLU A 104 5.77 1.02 7.38
C GLU A 104 4.58 0.31 8.05
N LYS A 105 4.49 0.40 9.38
CA LYS A 105 3.37 -0.15 10.16
C LYS A 105 2.86 0.81 11.24
N PRO A 106 1.56 1.11 11.27
CA PRO A 106 1.01 2.05 12.26
C PRO A 106 0.90 1.36 13.63
N ARG A 107 1.51 1.94 14.66
CA ARG A 107 1.39 1.48 16.05
C ARG A 107 0.63 2.50 16.88
N THR A 108 -0.34 2.02 17.68
CA THR A 108 -1.06 2.85 18.68
C THR A 108 -0.31 2.96 20.01
N THR A 109 0.61 2.03 20.25
CA THR A 109 1.44 1.97 21.46
C THR A 109 2.88 1.73 21.02
N ILE A 110 3.65 0.92 21.75
CA ILE A 110 5.04 0.59 21.41
C ILE A 110 5.08 -0.66 20.52
N GLY A 111 6.04 -0.69 19.60
CA GLY A 111 6.45 -1.87 18.86
C GLY A 111 7.07 -1.51 17.52
N TRP A 112 7.53 -2.54 16.80
CA TRP A 112 8.21 -2.35 15.53
C TRP A 112 7.35 -1.60 14.51
N LYS A 113 7.96 -0.57 13.91
CA LYS A 113 7.33 0.41 13.02
C LYS A 113 7.47 0.08 11.54
N GLY A 114 8.16 -1.00 11.19
CA GLY A 114 8.38 -1.44 9.83
C GLY A 114 9.84 -1.35 9.39
N LEU A 115 10.13 -1.98 8.26
CA LEU A 115 11.47 -2.08 7.66
C LEU A 115 12.11 -0.71 7.41
N ALA A 116 11.31 0.29 7.03
CA ALA A 116 11.80 1.64 6.78
C ALA A 116 12.31 2.34 8.05
N TYR A 117 11.87 1.88 9.24
CA TYR A 117 12.28 2.44 10.52
C TYR A 117 13.40 1.64 11.17
N ASP A 118 13.24 0.33 11.25
CA ASP A 118 14.15 -0.57 11.95
C ASP A 118 14.36 -1.82 11.09
N PRO A 119 15.29 -1.79 10.12
CA PRO A 119 15.54 -2.89 9.20
C PRO A 119 16.23 -4.09 9.85
N HIS A 120 16.84 -3.90 11.03
CA HIS A 120 17.59 -4.92 11.75
C HIS A 120 16.73 -5.66 12.78
N LEU A 121 15.53 -5.17 13.07
CA LEU A 121 14.58 -5.74 14.04
C LEU A 121 15.15 -5.78 15.46
N ASP A 122 16.10 -4.90 15.77
CA ASP A 122 16.85 -4.85 17.03
C ASP A 122 16.61 -3.55 17.82
N GLY A 123 15.78 -2.64 17.29
CA GLY A 123 15.49 -1.35 17.91
C GLY A 123 16.57 -0.29 17.72
N SER A 124 17.52 -0.51 16.80
CA SER A 124 18.52 0.51 16.41
C SER A 124 17.90 1.71 15.70
N ASP A 125 16.69 1.56 15.13
CA ASP A 125 16.00 2.57 14.34
C ASP A 125 16.89 3.16 13.21
N ASP A 126 17.69 2.31 12.54
CA ASP A 126 18.51 2.73 11.36
C ASP A 126 17.63 3.01 10.13
N MET A 127 16.98 4.17 10.16
CA MET A 127 16.09 4.64 9.11
C MET A 127 16.80 4.89 7.78
N ALA A 128 18.10 5.23 7.79
CA ALA A 128 18.85 5.44 6.55
C ALA A 128 19.06 4.10 5.81
N ALA A 129 19.45 3.06 6.54
CA ALA A 129 19.50 1.70 6.00
C ALA A 129 18.10 1.20 5.63
N GLY A 130 17.08 1.49 6.44
CA GLY A 130 15.69 1.08 6.20
C GLY A 130 15.10 1.66 4.91
N LEU A 131 15.31 2.95 4.64
CA LEU A 131 14.90 3.61 3.40
C LEU A 131 15.62 3.00 2.18
N THR A 132 16.92 2.75 2.30
CA THR A 132 17.75 2.17 1.25
C THR A 132 17.26 0.75 0.90
N LEU A 133 17.14 -0.11 1.90
CA LEU A 133 16.69 -1.50 1.75
C LEU A 133 15.27 -1.58 1.19
N SER A 134 14.37 -0.72 1.67
CA SER A 134 12.99 -0.64 1.16
C SER A 134 12.97 -0.32 -0.34
N ARG A 135 13.77 0.67 -0.77
CA ARG A 135 13.88 1.06 -2.19
C ARG A 135 14.51 -0.04 -3.04
N GLU A 136 15.55 -0.71 -2.55
CA GLU A 136 16.17 -1.85 -3.24
C GLU A 136 15.16 -2.98 -3.47
N LEU A 137 14.43 -3.38 -2.44
CA LEU A 137 13.41 -4.43 -2.54
C LEU A 137 12.31 -4.09 -3.55
N MET A 138 11.77 -2.87 -3.51
CA MET A 138 10.75 -2.45 -4.46
C MET A 138 11.30 -2.45 -5.90
N ARG A 139 12.56 -2.06 -6.11
CA ARG A 139 13.23 -2.15 -7.43
C ARG A 139 13.40 -3.59 -7.89
N GLU A 140 13.74 -4.53 -7.01
CA GLU A 140 13.82 -5.95 -7.36
C GLU A 140 12.45 -6.54 -7.72
N MET A 141 11.39 -6.18 -6.98
CA MET A 141 10.01 -6.58 -7.33
C MET A 141 9.59 -6.06 -8.71
N LEU A 142 9.94 -4.81 -9.03
CA LEU A 142 9.73 -4.24 -10.36
C LEU A 142 10.56 -4.95 -11.44
N ARG A 143 11.80 -5.36 -11.15
CA ARG A 143 12.60 -6.17 -12.09
C ARG A 143 11.98 -7.53 -12.40
N LEU A 144 11.25 -8.12 -11.45
CA LEU A 144 10.43 -9.32 -11.70
C LEU A 144 9.22 -9.02 -12.60
N GLY A 145 8.90 -7.76 -12.86
CA GLY A 145 7.74 -7.34 -13.64
C GLY A 145 6.44 -7.38 -12.83
N LEU A 146 6.51 -7.06 -11.53
CA LEU A 146 5.34 -6.91 -10.66
C LEU A 146 5.07 -5.42 -10.37
N PRO A 147 3.83 -4.93 -10.52
CA PRO A 147 3.42 -3.65 -9.96
C PRO A 147 3.54 -3.65 -8.44
N VAL A 148 4.00 -2.54 -7.85
CA VAL A 148 4.23 -2.43 -6.40
C VAL A 148 3.19 -1.51 -5.74
N ALA A 149 2.65 -1.96 -4.61
CA ALA A 149 1.77 -1.21 -3.73
C ALA A 149 2.39 -1.02 -2.34
N THR A 150 2.21 0.14 -1.74
CA THR A 150 2.56 0.37 -0.33
C THR A 150 1.51 1.25 0.37
N GLU A 151 1.60 1.36 1.69
CA GLU A 151 0.87 2.38 2.46
C GLU A 151 1.85 3.47 2.86
N LEU A 152 1.48 4.73 2.62
CA LEU A 152 2.29 5.88 3.01
C LEU A 152 1.77 6.42 4.34
N LEU A 153 2.49 6.12 5.41
CA LEU A 153 2.16 6.54 6.77
C LEU A 153 2.87 7.84 7.17
N GLN A 154 4.12 7.98 6.75
CA GLN A 154 4.89 9.20 6.93
C GLN A 154 4.87 9.98 5.61
N PRO A 155 4.22 11.15 5.52
CA PRO A 155 4.21 11.93 4.28
C PRO A 155 5.59 12.26 3.72
N MET A 156 6.62 12.41 4.56
CA MET A 156 7.99 12.61 4.10
C MET A 156 8.59 11.37 3.41
N ALA A 157 8.12 10.16 3.72
CA ALA A 157 8.58 8.93 3.09
C ALA A 157 8.13 8.83 1.62
N ALA A 158 7.05 9.53 1.24
CA ALA A 158 6.52 9.51 -0.13
C ALA A 158 7.59 9.83 -1.18
N GLY A 159 8.40 10.88 -0.95
CA GLY A 159 9.42 11.31 -1.90
C GLY A 159 10.51 10.26 -2.17
N TYR A 160 10.71 9.28 -1.29
CA TYR A 160 11.72 8.22 -1.45
C TYR A 160 11.23 7.06 -2.33
N PHE A 161 9.91 6.87 -2.42
CA PHE A 161 9.31 5.68 -3.03
C PHE A 161 8.33 6.00 -4.16
N ASP A 162 7.84 7.23 -4.28
CA ASP A 162 6.78 7.63 -5.23
C ASP A 162 7.06 7.24 -6.69
N ASP A 163 8.31 7.16 -7.13
CA ASP A 163 8.72 6.77 -8.47
C ASP A 163 8.63 5.25 -8.71
N LEU A 164 8.57 4.44 -7.65
CA LEU A 164 8.49 2.97 -7.70
C LEU A 164 7.04 2.44 -7.68
N LEU A 165 6.11 3.25 -7.17
CA LEU A 165 4.78 2.77 -6.77
C LEU A 165 3.80 2.80 -7.94
N SER A 166 3.00 1.74 -8.05
CA SER A 166 1.89 1.63 -9.01
C SER A 166 0.53 1.92 -8.37
N TRP A 167 0.44 1.79 -7.04
CA TRP A 167 -0.75 2.05 -6.24
C TRP A 167 -0.37 2.39 -4.79
N VAL A 168 -1.15 3.24 -4.11
CA VAL A 168 -0.89 3.63 -2.72
C VAL A 168 -2.15 3.49 -1.86
N ALA A 169 -1.99 3.01 -0.61
CA ALA A 169 -3.02 3.13 0.41
C ALA A 169 -2.79 4.34 1.33
N ILE A 170 -3.89 4.98 1.72
CA ILE A 170 -3.97 5.80 2.93
C ILE A 170 -4.77 5.02 3.98
N GLY A 171 -4.14 4.80 5.13
CA GLY A 171 -4.67 3.98 6.22
C GLY A 171 -5.87 4.57 6.93
N ALA A 172 -6.66 3.71 7.59
CA ALA A 172 -7.90 4.12 8.28
C ALA A 172 -7.69 5.20 9.37
N ARG A 173 -6.48 5.28 9.95
CA ARG A 173 -6.10 6.27 10.97
C ARG A 173 -5.59 7.59 10.37
N THR A 174 -5.25 7.61 9.10
CA THR A 174 -4.69 8.77 8.40
C THR A 174 -5.58 9.29 7.28
N THR A 175 -6.64 8.58 6.90
CA THR A 175 -7.66 9.05 5.95
C THR A 175 -8.26 10.41 6.35
N GLU A 176 -8.43 10.67 7.65
CA GLU A 176 -8.92 11.96 8.15
C GLU A 176 -7.87 13.07 8.18
N SER A 177 -6.58 12.71 8.07
CA SER A 177 -5.47 13.65 8.18
C SER A 177 -5.37 14.53 6.95
N GLN A 178 -5.44 15.85 7.16
CA GLN A 178 -5.28 16.86 6.11
C GLN A 178 -3.94 16.70 5.36
N ILE A 179 -2.84 16.48 6.07
CA ILE A 179 -1.50 16.34 5.49
C ILE A 179 -1.44 15.12 4.54
N HIS A 180 -2.15 14.04 4.86
CA HIS A 180 -2.19 12.85 4.00
C HIS A 180 -3.06 13.07 2.75
N ARG A 181 -4.14 13.85 2.87
CA ARG A 181 -4.98 14.24 1.72
C ARG A 181 -4.22 15.16 0.77
N GLU A 182 -3.48 16.12 1.33
CA GLU A 182 -2.58 17.01 0.59
C GLU A 182 -1.48 16.22 -0.12
N MET A 183 -0.78 15.31 0.58
CA MET A 183 0.18 14.40 -0.04
C MET A 183 -0.45 13.59 -1.19
N ALA A 184 -1.60 12.96 -0.94
CA ALA A 184 -2.29 12.13 -1.94
C ALA A 184 -2.67 12.90 -3.20
N SER A 185 -2.97 14.20 -3.08
CA SER A 185 -3.27 15.08 -4.22
C SER A 185 -2.07 15.34 -5.15
N GLY A 186 -0.84 15.12 -4.67
CA GLY A 186 0.40 15.25 -5.43
C GLY A 186 0.92 13.94 -6.02
N LEU A 187 0.30 12.81 -5.65
CA LEU A 187 0.75 11.49 -6.08
C LEU A 187 0.36 11.20 -7.54
N GLY A 188 1.33 10.78 -8.34
CA GLY A 188 1.15 10.46 -9.77
C GLY A 188 0.61 9.04 -10.05
N MET A 189 0.09 8.34 -9.04
CA MET A 189 -0.48 6.99 -9.14
C MET A 189 -1.83 6.92 -8.41
N PRO A 190 -2.65 5.89 -8.68
CA PRO A 190 -3.92 5.72 -7.98
C PRO A 190 -3.79 5.52 -6.47
N VAL A 191 -4.74 6.06 -5.71
CA VAL A 191 -4.73 6.06 -4.24
C VAL A 191 -6.03 5.49 -3.67
N GLY A 192 -5.92 4.46 -2.83
CA GLY A 192 -7.03 3.90 -2.06
C GLY A 192 -7.13 4.49 -0.66
N PHE A 193 -8.27 5.08 -0.31
CA PHE A 193 -8.54 5.57 1.04
C PHE A 193 -9.35 4.54 1.84
N LYS A 194 -8.79 4.06 2.95
CA LYS A 194 -9.52 3.15 3.86
C LYS A 194 -10.65 3.88 4.58
N ASN A 195 -11.78 3.20 4.76
CA ASN A 195 -12.85 3.69 5.65
C ASN A 195 -12.36 3.86 7.08
N GLY A 196 -13.05 4.69 7.87
CA GLY A 196 -12.70 4.97 9.26
C GLY A 196 -12.75 3.71 10.14
N THR A 197 -12.03 3.70 11.26
CA THR A 197 -11.96 2.51 12.14
C THR A 197 -13.31 2.10 12.74
N ASP A 198 -14.28 3.01 12.78
CA ASP A 198 -15.65 2.74 13.19
C ASP A 198 -16.48 2.01 12.12
N GLY A 199 -16.01 2.01 10.86
CA GLY A 199 -16.68 1.44 9.69
C GLY A 199 -17.29 2.48 8.75
N GLY A 200 -17.28 3.77 9.11
CA GLY A 200 -17.90 4.84 8.32
C GLY A 200 -17.08 5.23 7.09
N VAL A 201 -17.76 5.52 5.98
CA VAL A 201 -17.12 5.89 4.70
C VAL A 201 -17.02 7.41 4.48
N ALA A 202 -17.72 8.23 5.26
CA ALA A 202 -17.76 9.68 5.10
C ALA A 202 -16.36 10.32 5.08
N ILE A 203 -15.49 9.91 6.01
CA ILE A 203 -14.10 10.40 6.09
C ILE A 203 -13.31 10.05 4.83
N ALA A 204 -13.54 8.87 4.25
CA ALA A 204 -12.90 8.46 3.00
C ALA A 204 -13.48 9.21 1.79
N CYS A 205 -14.79 9.50 1.77
CA CYS A 205 -15.41 10.37 0.76
C CYS A 205 -14.79 11.78 0.79
N ASP A 206 -14.63 12.36 1.98
CA ASP A 206 -14.00 13.67 2.15
C ASP A 206 -12.53 13.65 1.71
N ALA A 207 -11.82 12.57 2.02
CA ALA A 207 -10.43 12.42 1.61
C ALA A 207 -10.27 12.32 0.09
N MET A 208 -11.11 11.53 -0.59
CA MET A 208 -11.13 11.42 -2.05
C MET A 208 -11.47 12.76 -2.72
N ARG A 209 -12.47 13.49 -2.21
CA ARG A 209 -12.82 14.82 -2.71
C ARG A 209 -11.72 15.85 -2.47
N SER A 210 -11.07 15.81 -1.31
CA SER A 210 -9.95 16.70 -1.03
C SER A 210 -8.77 16.40 -1.97
N ALA A 211 -8.41 15.12 -2.10
CA ALA A 211 -7.27 14.71 -2.91
C ALA A 211 -7.45 15.01 -4.40
N CYS A 212 -8.67 15.06 -4.94
CA CYS A 212 -8.90 15.38 -6.35
C CYS A 212 -8.73 16.85 -6.72
N HIS A 213 -8.47 17.74 -5.76
CA HIS A 213 -8.25 19.16 -5.98
C HIS A 213 -6.78 19.56 -5.77
N PRO A 214 -6.32 20.66 -6.41
CA PRO A 214 -5.00 21.24 -6.14
C PRO A 214 -4.84 21.71 -4.69
N HIS A 215 -3.66 21.49 -4.11
CA HIS A 215 -3.30 22.02 -2.79
C HIS A 215 -2.02 22.85 -2.83
N ARG A 216 -1.84 23.69 -1.80
CA ARG A 216 -0.58 24.38 -1.48
C ARG A 216 -0.31 24.18 0.01
N HIS A 217 0.77 23.51 0.36
CA HIS A 217 1.04 23.14 1.75
C HIS A 217 2.52 23.17 2.09
N PHE A 218 2.85 23.10 3.38
CA PHE A 218 4.22 22.93 3.85
C PHE A 218 4.70 21.50 3.57
N GLY A 219 5.95 21.36 3.15
CA GLY A 219 6.59 20.07 2.95
C GLY A 219 8.09 20.21 2.86
N VAL A 220 8.73 19.20 2.27
CA VAL A 220 10.17 19.13 2.06
C VAL A 220 10.43 18.87 0.58
N ASP A 221 11.34 19.61 -0.03
CA ASP A 221 11.72 19.41 -1.43
C ASP A 221 12.58 18.15 -1.62
N SER A 222 12.91 17.83 -2.86
CA SER A 222 13.71 16.65 -3.17
C SER A 222 15.12 16.66 -2.57
N GLN A 223 15.66 17.83 -2.22
CA GLN A 223 16.99 18.01 -1.61
C GLN A 223 16.93 18.00 -0.08
N GLY A 224 15.75 17.89 0.53
CA GLY A 224 15.60 17.85 1.98
C GLY A 224 15.36 19.20 2.65
N HIS A 225 15.12 20.27 1.88
CA HIS A 225 14.84 21.60 2.44
C HIS A 225 13.33 21.84 2.64
N PRO A 226 12.92 22.55 3.70
CA PRO A 226 11.53 23.00 3.83
C PRO A 226 11.09 23.81 2.61
N ALA A 227 9.91 23.49 2.07
CA ALA A 227 9.40 24.10 0.85
C ALA A 227 7.88 24.24 0.87
N ILE A 228 7.36 25.12 0.01
CA ILE A 228 5.94 25.15 -0.35
C ILE A 228 5.74 24.13 -1.46
N ILE A 229 4.93 23.10 -1.19
CA ILE A 229 4.55 22.09 -2.17
C ILE A 229 3.24 22.52 -2.84
N GLN A 230 3.20 22.43 -4.16
CA GLN A 230 2.00 22.67 -4.96
C GLN A 230 1.64 21.39 -5.70
N THR A 231 0.41 20.94 -5.53
CA THR A 231 -0.07 19.69 -6.13
C THR A 231 -1.20 19.99 -7.13
N PRO A 232 -1.33 19.19 -8.21
CA PRO A 232 -2.37 19.42 -9.22
C PRO A 232 -3.74 18.85 -8.83
N GLY A 233 -3.81 18.01 -7.79
CA GLY A 233 -4.96 17.15 -7.53
C GLY A 233 -4.79 15.78 -8.19
N ASN A 234 -5.35 14.76 -7.54
CA ASN A 234 -5.30 13.37 -7.96
C ASN A 234 -6.75 12.84 -8.15
N PRO A 235 -7.23 12.69 -9.41
CA PRO A 235 -8.56 12.16 -9.67
C PRO A 235 -8.64 10.63 -9.53
N ASP A 236 -7.50 9.94 -9.46
CA ASP A 236 -7.39 8.47 -9.48
C ASP A 236 -7.55 7.88 -8.07
N THR A 237 -8.61 8.29 -7.37
CA THR A 237 -8.88 7.83 -6.01
C THR A 237 -10.02 6.81 -5.97
N HIS A 238 -10.00 5.95 -4.94
CA HIS A 238 -11.06 4.99 -4.69
C HIS A 238 -11.19 4.65 -3.20
N LEU A 239 -12.32 4.03 -2.84
CA LEU A 239 -12.59 3.58 -1.48
C LEU A 239 -11.99 2.20 -1.22
N VAL A 240 -11.48 1.97 -0.01
CA VAL A 240 -11.09 0.66 0.51
C VAL A 240 -11.96 0.31 1.73
N LEU A 241 -12.85 -0.66 1.57
CA LEU A 241 -13.69 -1.20 2.65
C LEU A 241 -12.92 -2.26 3.44
N ARG A 242 -12.74 -2.04 4.74
CA ARG A 242 -11.87 -2.86 5.60
C ARG A 242 -12.52 -3.29 6.91
N GLY A 243 -13.84 -3.19 6.99
CA GLY A 243 -14.65 -3.35 8.20
C GLY A 243 -14.47 -2.19 9.18
N GLY A 244 -14.97 -2.36 10.39
CA GLY A 244 -14.77 -1.42 11.49
C GLY A 244 -15.11 -2.04 12.84
N HIS A 245 -15.17 -1.22 13.89
CA HIS A 245 -15.60 -1.66 15.22
C HIS A 245 -17.01 -2.25 15.24
N ARG A 246 -17.87 -1.86 14.29
CA ARG A 246 -19.23 -2.39 14.12
C ARG A 246 -19.26 -3.77 13.43
N GLY A 247 -18.13 -4.27 12.96
CA GLY A 247 -18.01 -5.54 12.26
C GLY A 247 -17.56 -5.40 10.79
N PRO A 248 -17.65 -6.49 10.02
CA PRO A 248 -17.38 -6.48 8.58
C PRO A 248 -18.31 -5.56 7.80
N ASN A 249 -17.87 -5.09 6.64
CA ASN A 249 -18.64 -4.23 5.74
C ASN A 249 -18.46 -4.62 4.26
N TYR A 250 -18.25 -5.90 3.98
CA TYR A 250 -18.03 -6.42 2.63
C TYR A 250 -19.27 -7.02 1.98
N ASP A 251 -20.31 -7.32 2.77
CA ASP A 251 -21.53 -7.95 2.29
C ASP A 251 -22.34 -7.02 1.36
N ALA A 252 -23.21 -7.61 0.55
CA ALA A 252 -23.98 -6.88 -0.46
C ALA A 252 -24.82 -5.72 0.10
N GLN A 253 -25.35 -5.84 1.33
CA GLN A 253 -26.12 -4.77 1.97
C GLN A 253 -25.21 -3.60 2.34
N SER A 254 -24.06 -3.89 2.94
CA SER A 254 -23.03 -2.90 3.23
C SER A 254 -22.55 -2.19 1.96
N VAL A 255 -22.24 -2.94 0.90
CA VAL A 255 -21.80 -2.38 -0.38
C VAL A 255 -22.88 -1.50 -1.01
N ALA A 256 -24.15 -1.92 -1.00
CA ALA A 256 -25.27 -1.12 -1.51
C ALA A 256 -25.42 0.21 -0.75
N GLN A 257 -25.30 0.20 0.57
CA GLN A 257 -25.33 1.41 1.40
C GLN A 257 -24.15 2.33 1.09
N VAL A 258 -22.95 1.78 0.93
CA VAL A 258 -21.76 2.55 0.56
C VAL A 258 -21.90 3.21 -0.80
N LYS A 259 -22.46 2.51 -1.79
CA LYS A 259 -22.74 3.08 -3.13
C LYS A 259 -23.70 4.27 -3.05
N HIS A 260 -24.73 4.18 -2.21
CA HIS A 260 -25.65 5.28 -1.95
C HIS A 260 -24.95 6.50 -1.33
N ASP A 261 -24.06 6.27 -0.35
CA ASP A 261 -23.33 7.35 0.33
C ASP A 261 -22.28 8.01 -0.58
N LEU A 262 -21.62 7.23 -1.44
CA LEU A 262 -20.72 7.75 -2.49
C LEU A 262 -21.49 8.61 -3.50
N ALA A 263 -22.65 8.14 -3.96
CA ALA A 263 -23.50 8.89 -4.89
C ALA A 263 -23.97 10.22 -4.30
N LYS A 264 -24.43 10.23 -3.03
CA LYS A 264 -24.76 11.47 -2.30
C LYS A 264 -23.59 12.45 -2.22
N SER A 265 -22.38 11.91 -2.07
CA SER A 265 -21.15 12.70 -1.98
C SER A 265 -20.59 13.11 -3.35
N LYS A 266 -21.23 12.69 -4.45
CA LYS A 266 -20.76 12.87 -5.84
C LYS A 266 -19.35 12.29 -6.08
N VAL A 267 -19.04 11.18 -5.42
CA VAL A 267 -17.80 10.44 -5.62
C VAL A 267 -18.10 9.19 -6.45
N ALA A 268 -17.22 8.86 -7.40
CA ALA A 268 -17.37 7.66 -8.21
C ALA A 268 -17.38 6.40 -7.33
N ALA A 269 -18.29 5.47 -7.62
CA ALA A 269 -18.42 4.21 -6.89
C ALA A 269 -17.33 3.22 -7.32
N ARG A 270 -16.09 3.48 -6.89
CA ARG A 270 -14.91 2.63 -7.08
C ARG A 270 -14.55 2.03 -5.74
N ILE A 271 -14.87 0.75 -5.55
CA ILE A 271 -14.78 0.09 -4.24
C ILE A 271 -13.82 -1.10 -4.33
N MET A 272 -12.77 -1.05 -3.51
CA MET A 272 -11.92 -2.20 -3.20
C MET A 272 -12.31 -2.75 -1.84
N VAL A 273 -12.34 -4.07 -1.68
CA VAL A 273 -12.56 -4.72 -0.38
C VAL A 273 -11.26 -5.32 0.16
N ASP A 274 -10.84 -4.87 1.34
CA ASP A 274 -9.79 -5.50 2.15
C ASP A 274 -10.39 -6.71 2.86
N CYS A 275 -9.98 -7.90 2.42
CA CYS A 275 -10.48 -9.17 2.91
C CYS A 275 -9.95 -9.52 4.31
N SER A 276 -8.93 -8.80 4.80
CA SER A 276 -8.29 -9.02 6.11
C SER A 276 -8.95 -8.13 7.19
N HIS A 277 -8.18 -7.78 8.22
CA HIS A 277 -8.53 -6.80 9.25
C HIS A 277 -9.91 -7.04 9.89
N ALA A 278 -10.76 -6.01 9.96
CA ALA A 278 -12.06 -6.14 10.61
C ALA A 278 -13.06 -6.93 9.75
N ASN A 279 -12.85 -7.04 8.45
CA ASN A 279 -13.67 -7.88 7.57
C ASN A 279 -13.46 -9.38 7.82
N SER A 280 -12.23 -9.79 8.11
CA SER A 280 -11.95 -11.17 8.52
C SER A 280 -12.18 -11.44 10.01
N GLY A 281 -12.51 -10.42 10.80
CA GLY A 281 -12.48 -10.52 12.26
C GLY A 281 -11.07 -10.78 12.81
N LYS A 282 -10.03 -10.35 12.08
CA LYS A 282 -8.60 -10.60 12.34
C LYS A 282 -8.18 -12.07 12.28
N ASP A 283 -8.97 -12.91 11.62
CA ASP A 283 -8.64 -14.31 11.35
C ASP A 283 -8.21 -14.46 9.88
N PRO A 284 -6.93 -14.79 9.60
CA PRO A 284 -6.44 -14.91 8.23
C PRO A 284 -7.17 -15.98 7.42
N LEU A 285 -7.67 -17.03 8.06
CA LEU A 285 -8.40 -18.13 7.42
C LEU A 285 -9.79 -17.73 6.94
N ARG A 286 -10.31 -16.59 7.39
CA ARG A 286 -11.59 -16.03 6.92
C ARG A 286 -11.46 -15.17 5.67
N GLN A 287 -10.25 -14.75 5.29
CA GLN A 287 -10.03 -13.95 4.08
C GLN A 287 -10.60 -14.60 2.80
N PRO A 288 -10.45 -15.92 2.56
CA PRO A 288 -11.07 -16.57 1.39
C PRO A 288 -12.60 -16.50 1.36
N ALA A 289 -13.26 -16.55 2.53
CA ALA A 289 -14.71 -16.42 2.60
C ALA A 289 -15.16 -15.01 2.23
N VAL A 290 -14.47 -13.99 2.77
CA VAL A 290 -14.70 -12.59 2.42
C VAL A 290 -14.47 -12.35 0.92
N PHE A 291 -13.36 -12.84 0.38
CA PHE A 291 -13.02 -12.72 -1.04
C PHE A 291 -14.11 -13.33 -1.93
N ASN A 292 -14.56 -14.55 -1.61
CA ASN A 292 -15.54 -15.27 -2.43
C ASN A 292 -16.93 -14.63 -2.40
N ASP A 293 -17.33 -14.04 -1.27
CA ASP A 293 -18.58 -13.28 -1.15
C ASP A 293 -18.58 -12.06 -2.08
N VAL A 294 -17.52 -11.27 -2.03
CA VAL A 294 -17.39 -10.07 -2.87
C VAL A 294 -17.20 -10.43 -4.35
N LEU A 295 -16.50 -11.53 -4.64
CA LEU A 295 -16.39 -12.06 -6.00
C LEU A 295 -17.77 -12.45 -6.54
N GLU A 296 -18.62 -13.09 -5.74
CA GLU A 296 -19.98 -13.45 -6.15
C GLU A 296 -20.83 -12.22 -6.46
N GLN A 297 -20.75 -11.16 -5.66
CA GLN A 297 -21.42 -9.88 -5.95
C GLN A 297 -20.98 -9.31 -7.30
N ARG A 298 -19.67 -9.38 -7.62
CA ARG A 298 -19.14 -8.96 -8.93
C ARG A 298 -19.64 -9.86 -10.07
N LEU A 299 -19.67 -11.18 -9.88
CA LEU A 299 -20.21 -12.14 -10.86
C LEU A 299 -21.71 -11.93 -11.11
N GLN A 300 -22.44 -11.36 -10.14
CA GLN A 300 -23.84 -10.95 -10.27
C GLN A 300 -24.02 -9.58 -10.94
N GLY A 301 -22.92 -8.95 -11.38
CA GLY A 301 -22.93 -7.73 -12.19
C GLY A 301 -22.61 -6.45 -11.42
N ASP A 302 -22.19 -6.50 -10.16
CA ASP A 302 -21.75 -5.29 -9.46
C ASP A 302 -20.36 -4.83 -9.92
N THR A 303 -20.34 -3.95 -10.92
CA THR A 303 -19.12 -3.39 -11.51
C THR A 303 -18.42 -2.36 -10.63
N SER A 304 -19.05 -1.89 -9.54
CA SER A 304 -18.42 -0.95 -8.60
C SER A 304 -17.31 -1.59 -7.75
N LEU A 305 -17.31 -2.92 -7.64
CA LEU A 305 -16.32 -3.71 -6.93
C LEU A 305 -15.08 -3.94 -7.80
N ILE A 306 -14.22 -2.93 -7.88
CA ILE A 306 -13.04 -2.89 -8.76
C ILE A 306 -11.90 -3.82 -8.32
N GLY A 307 -11.86 -4.25 -7.06
CA GLY A 307 -10.71 -4.98 -6.55
C GLY A 307 -10.81 -5.52 -5.15
N MET A 308 -9.78 -6.29 -4.77
CA MET A 308 -9.62 -6.92 -3.46
C MET A 308 -8.24 -6.62 -2.88
N MET A 309 -8.11 -6.66 -1.57
CA MET A 309 -6.83 -6.65 -0.86
C MET A 309 -6.72 -7.87 0.05
N LEU A 310 -5.59 -8.57 -0.01
CA LEU A 310 -5.29 -9.79 0.75
C LEU A 310 -3.98 -9.63 1.51
N GLU A 311 -3.97 -10.09 2.76
CA GLU A 311 -2.74 -10.27 3.54
C GLU A 311 -2.30 -11.72 3.47
N SER A 312 -1.19 -11.97 2.79
CA SER A 312 -0.71 -13.28 2.39
C SER A 312 0.80 -13.36 2.49
N HIS A 313 1.34 -14.48 2.97
CA HIS A 313 2.78 -14.69 3.04
C HIS A 313 3.14 -16.11 2.57
N LEU A 314 4.38 -16.54 2.76
CA LEU A 314 4.80 -17.88 2.38
C LEU A 314 4.08 -18.90 3.26
N PHE A 315 4.02 -18.61 4.56
CA PHE A 315 3.36 -19.43 5.57
C PHE A 315 2.29 -18.65 6.31
N GLU A 316 1.32 -19.40 6.82
CA GLU A 316 0.14 -18.86 7.49
C GLU A 316 0.45 -18.30 8.89
N GLY A 317 -0.39 -17.36 9.32
CA GLY A 317 -0.44 -16.88 10.68
C GLY A 317 0.51 -15.71 10.93
N CYS A 318 0.86 -15.52 12.18
CA CYS A 318 1.81 -14.50 12.64
C CYS A 318 2.66 -15.04 13.80
N GLN A 319 3.73 -14.32 14.10
CA GLN A 319 4.62 -14.59 15.21
C GLN A 319 5.09 -13.28 15.86
N PRO A 320 5.49 -13.29 17.15
CA PRO A 320 6.18 -12.14 17.74
C PRO A 320 7.61 -12.02 17.22
N LEU A 321 8.19 -10.82 17.29
CA LEU A 321 9.63 -10.63 17.11
C LEU A 321 10.39 -11.38 18.21
N SER A 322 11.41 -12.13 17.82
CA SER A 322 12.30 -12.86 18.73
C SER A 322 13.63 -13.17 18.05
N ALA A 323 14.61 -13.65 18.81
CA ALA A 323 15.92 -14.06 18.26
C ALA A 323 15.83 -15.28 17.31
N SER A 324 14.73 -16.03 17.33
CA SER A 324 14.50 -17.18 16.46
C SER A 324 13.11 -17.09 15.83
N MET A 325 13.04 -16.46 14.67
CA MET A 325 11.81 -16.31 13.91
C MET A 325 11.68 -17.40 12.85
N LYS A 326 10.45 -17.86 12.62
CA LYS A 326 10.14 -18.74 11.51
C LYS A 326 10.24 -17.95 10.21
N TYR A 327 11.02 -18.46 9.26
CA TYR A 327 11.13 -17.90 7.91
C TYR A 327 9.74 -17.78 7.26
N GLY A 328 9.46 -16.66 6.57
CA GLY A 328 8.25 -16.48 5.77
C GLY A 328 6.92 -16.42 6.53
N VAL A 329 6.95 -16.15 7.84
CA VAL A 329 5.76 -15.94 8.70
C VAL A 329 5.72 -14.48 9.16
N SER A 330 4.57 -13.81 9.05
CA SER A 330 4.39 -12.39 9.41
C SER A 330 4.76 -12.10 10.88
N VAL A 331 5.44 -10.98 11.12
CA VAL A 331 5.73 -10.46 12.47
C VAL A 331 4.69 -9.43 12.95
N THR A 332 3.61 -9.27 12.19
CA THR A 332 2.53 -8.30 12.45
C THR A 332 1.16 -8.99 12.41
N ASP A 333 0.22 -8.55 11.58
CA ASP A 333 -1.07 -9.23 11.47
C ASP A 333 -0.90 -10.60 10.79
N GLY A 334 -1.76 -11.55 11.15
CA GLY A 334 -1.75 -12.88 10.57
C GLY A 334 -2.02 -12.87 9.07
N CYS A 335 -1.29 -13.68 8.32
CA CYS A 335 -1.44 -13.78 6.86
C CYS A 335 -1.98 -15.15 6.44
N LEU A 336 -2.64 -15.21 5.29
CA LEU A 336 -2.94 -16.47 4.61
C LEU A 336 -1.64 -17.06 4.04
N GLY A 337 -1.44 -18.38 4.13
CA GLY A 337 -0.28 -19.04 3.54
C GLY A 337 -0.31 -19.05 2.00
N TRP A 338 0.83 -19.36 1.38
CA TRP A 338 0.96 -19.33 -0.09
C TRP A 338 -0.01 -20.29 -0.78
N ASN A 339 -0.13 -21.53 -0.30
CA ASN A 339 -1.02 -22.54 -0.90
C ASN A 339 -2.48 -22.07 -0.94
N GLY A 340 -2.97 -21.50 0.17
CA GLY A 340 -4.33 -20.95 0.24
C GLY A 340 -4.52 -19.74 -0.67
N THR A 341 -3.49 -18.90 -0.78
CA THR A 341 -3.49 -17.72 -1.66
C THR A 341 -3.55 -18.11 -3.13
N GLU A 342 -2.69 -19.04 -3.53
CA GLU A 342 -2.61 -19.53 -4.90
C GLU A 342 -3.91 -20.22 -5.32
N GLN A 343 -4.44 -21.10 -4.48
CA GLN A 343 -5.70 -21.79 -4.74
C GLN A 343 -6.87 -20.79 -4.88
N LEU A 344 -6.97 -19.81 -3.98
CA LEU A 344 -8.02 -18.79 -4.00
C LEU A 344 -8.00 -18.00 -5.31
N LEU A 345 -6.84 -17.47 -5.71
CA LEU A 345 -6.72 -16.62 -6.89
C LEU A 345 -6.90 -17.40 -8.19
N ARG A 346 -6.41 -18.65 -8.28
CA ARG A 346 -6.64 -19.53 -9.43
C ARG A 346 -8.13 -19.82 -9.61
N SER A 347 -8.81 -20.26 -8.54
CA SER A 347 -10.24 -20.58 -8.59
C SER A 347 -11.08 -19.36 -8.94
N ALA A 348 -10.74 -18.19 -8.40
CA ALA A 348 -11.41 -16.95 -8.73
C ALA A 348 -11.23 -16.54 -10.20
N ALA A 349 -10.03 -16.71 -10.77
CA ALA A 349 -9.78 -16.47 -12.18
C ALA A 349 -10.59 -17.42 -13.08
N GLU A 350 -10.70 -18.70 -12.72
CA GLU A 350 -11.54 -19.66 -13.43
C GLU A 350 -13.02 -19.26 -13.45
N ARG A 351 -13.55 -18.81 -12.30
CA ARG A 351 -14.94 -18.31 -12.20
C ARG A 351 -15.17 -17.07 -13.08
N LEU A 352 -14.23 -16.11 -13.08
CA LEU A 352 -14.30 -14.92 -13.93
C LEU A 352 -14.25 -15.28 -15.43
N ARG A 353 -13.38 -16.23 -15.84
CA ARG A 353 -13.35 -16.75 -17.22
C ARG A 353 -14.66 -17.40 -17.62
N ALA A 354 -15.29 -18.15 -16.72
CA ALA A 354 -16.57 -18.81 -17.00
C ALA A 354 -17.68 -17.80 -17.26
N GLN A 355 -17.74 -16.71 -16.50
CA GLN A 355 -18.71 -15.62 -16.70
C GLN A 355 -18.52 -14.95 -18.07
N HIS A 356 -17.28 -14.63 -18.45
CA HIS A 356 -16.99 -14.00 -19.75
C HIS A 356 -17.32 -14.88 -20.97
N LYS A 357 -17.46 -16.21 -20.80
CA LYS A 357 -17.93 -17.11 -21.86
C LYS A 357 -19.45 -17.22 -21.93
N ALA A 358 -20.14 -16.91 -20.82
CA ALA A 358 -21.59 -17.01 -20.72
C ALA A 358 -22.31 -15.72 -21.18
N ASN A 359 -21.61 -14.58 -21.09
CA ASN A 359 -21.99 -13.29 -21.67
C ASN A 359 -21.43 -13.14 -23.08
#